data_AF-A0A3N5Z6A0-F1
#
_entry.id   AF-A0A3N5Z6A0-F1
#
_cell.length_a   1.000
_cell.length_b   1.000
_cell.length_c   1.000
_cell.angle_alpha   90.00
_cell.angle_beta   90.00
_cell.angle_gamma   90.00
#
_symmetry.space_group_name_H-M   'P 1'
#
loop_
_entity.id
_entity.type
_entity.pdbx_description
1 polymer ?
#
loop_
_entity_poly.entity_id
_entity_poly.type
_entity_poly.pdbx_seq_one_letter_code
_entity_poly.pdbx_strand_id
1 'polypeptide(L)'
;MSKKEFITSIFFICFFTFLLQIWIIGDLADQIAKLTGYLVAIAIVPFLIAIVPTSILLFAKSKPVPVKLKLWLYILPLAFTGLLLLYMLIMLNSGAH
;
A
#
# COMPACT_ATOMS: atom_id res chain seq x y z
N MET A 1 30.01 -4.36 -7.13
CA MET A 1 28.83 -4.88 -6.42
C MET A 1 28.48 -6.23 -7.02
N SER A 2 28.57 -7.29 -6.23
CA SER A 2 28.19 -8.64 -6.67
C SER A 2 26.67 -8.79 -6.73
N LYS A 3 26.18 -9.77 -7.52
CA LYS A 3 24.74 -10.05 -7.65
C LYS A 3 24.09 -10.36 -6.31
N LYS A 4 24.82 -11.03 -5.40
CA LYS A 4 24.36 -11.30 -4.02
C LYS A 4 24.22 -10.02 -3.21
N GLU A 5 25.24 -9.16 -3.21
CA GLU A 5 25.21 -7.86 -2.50
C GLU A 5 24.07 -6.96 -2.98
N PHE A 6 23.79 -6.98 -4.29
CA PHE A 6 22.67 -6.24 -4.89
C PHE A 6 21.30 -6.76 -4.40
N ILE A 7 21.10 -8.07 -4.44
CA ILE A 7 19.85 -8.69 -3.97
C ILE A 7 19.67 -8.44 -2.46
N THR A 8 20.72 -8.60 -1.66
CA THR A 8 20.68 -8.33 -0.21
C THR A 8 20.34 -6.86 0.06
N SER A 9 20.95 -5.92 -0.66
CA SER A 9 20.64 -4.49 -0.50
C SER A 9 19.20 -4.16 -0.87
N ILE A 10 18.68 -4.71 -1.97
CA ILE A 10 17.26 -4.54 -2.34
C ILE A 10 16.35 -5.11 -1.26
N PHE A 11 16.65 -6.29 -0.73
CA PHE A 11 15.84 -6.91 0.31
C PHE A 11 15.79 -6.04 1.57
N PHE A 12 16.94 -5.53 2.03
CA PHE A 12 17.02 -4.62 3.17
C PHE A 12 16.28 -3.30 2.92
N ILE A 13 16.44 -2.70 1.74
CA ILE A 13 15.70 -1.48 1.37
C ILE A 13 14.19 -1.74 1.38
N CYS A 14 13.73 -2.83 0.77
CA CYS A 14 12.31 -3.20 0.77
C CYS A 14 11.79 -3.45 2.19
N PHE A 15 12.54 -4.16 3.03
CA PHE A 15 12.16 -4.45 4.41
C PHE A 15 12.07 -3.18 5.27
N PHE A 16 13.06 -2.30 5.19
CA PHE A 16 13.00 -1.01 5.88
C PHE A 16 11.86 -0.14 5.37
N THR A 17 11.62 -0.12 4.06
CA THR A 17 10.50 0.62 3.46
C THR A 17 9.16 0.08 3.96
N PHE A 18 9.03 -1.24 4.12
CA PHE A 18 7.84 -1.89 4.68
C PHE A 18 7.61 -1.53 6.15
N LEU A 19 8.65 -1.54 6.99
CA LEU A 19 8.55 -1.10 8.39
C LEU A 19 8.17 0.38 8.50
N LEU A 20 8.77 1.24 7.67
CA LEU A 20 8.45 2.66 7.61
C LEU A 20 7.02 2.90 7.16
N GLN A 21 6.55 2.13 6.18
CA GLN A 21 5.16 2.13 5.76
C GLN A 21 4.26 1.76 6.93
N ILE A 22 4.48 0.65 7.64
CA ILE A 22 3.65 0.27 8.81
C ILE A 22 3.59 1.40 9.85
N TRP A 23 4.73 2.04 10.15
CA TRP A 23 4.77 3.06 11.18
C TRP A 23 4.05 4.36 10.77
N ILE A 24 4.32 4.86 9.56
CA ILE A 24 3.65 6.05 9.00
C ILE A 24 2.17 5.79 8.79
N ILE A 25 1.83 4.61 8.25
CA ILE A 25 0.45 4.21 7.99
C ILE A 25 -0.32 4.04 9.28
N GLY A 26 0.29 3.47 10.33
CA GLY A 26 -0.36 3.30 11.62
C GLY A 26 -0.74 4.63 12.25
N ASP A 27 0.20 5.59 12.27
CA ASP A 27 -0.05 6.94 12.80
C ASP A 27 -1.05 7.70 11.93
N LEU A 28 -0.90 7.65 10.60
CA LEU A 28 -1.83 8.27 9.65
C LEU A 28 -3.23 7.66 9.75
N ALA A 29 -3.33 6.34 9.92
CA ALA A 29 -4.60 5.64 10.09
C ALA A 29 -5.30 6.05 11.36
N ASP A 30 -4.57 6.20 12.47
CA ASP A 30 -5.14 6.64 13.74
C ASP A 30 -5.60 8.11 13.68
N GLN A 31 -4.85 8.98 13.00
CA GLN A 31 -5.26 10.36 12.75
C GLN A 31 -6.51 10.45 11.86
N ILE A 32 -6.56 9.66 10.77
CA ILE A 32 -7.74 9.59 9.89
C ILE A 32 -8.93 9.00 10.63
N ALA A 33 -8.73 7.97 11.48
CA ALA A 33 -9.77 7.38 12.31
C ALA A 33 -10.33 8.36 13.33
N LYS A 34 -9.49 9.19 13.94
CA LYS A 34 -9.92 10.27 14.84
C LYS A 34 -10.75 11.33 14.12
N LEU A 35 -10.46 11.62 12.85
CA LEU A 35 -11.16 12.63 12.06
C LEU A 35 -12.46 12.12 11.41
N THR A 36 -12.48 10.88 10.94
CA THR A 36 -13.55 10.34 10.08
C THR A 36 -14.28 9.13 10.68
N GLY A 37 -13.81 8.62 11.82
CA GLY A 37 -14.26 7.38 12.44
C GLY A 37 -13.49 6.16 11.94
N TYR A 38 -13.31 5.16 12.81
CA TYR A 38 -12.54 3.94 12.52
C TYR A 38 -13.07 3.17 11.29
N LEU A 39 -14.39 3.10 11.11
CA LEU A 39 -15.01 2.43 9.95
C LEU A 39 -14.61 3.09 8.62
N VAL A 40 -14.58 4.42 8.58
CA VAL A 40 -14.25 5.18 7.39
C VAL A 40 -12.73 5.12 7.13
N ALA A 41 -11.93 5.18 8.19
CA ALA A 41 -10.47 5.03 8.09
C ALA A 41 -10.05 3.66 7.56
N ILE A 42 -10.68 2.57 8.01
CA ILE A 42 -10.43 1.21 7.50
C ILE A 42 -10.70 1.12 5.99
N ALA A 43 -11.67 1.88 5.46
CA ALA A 43 -11.94 1.91 4.04
C ALA A 43 -10.96 2.80 3.26
N ILE A 44 -10.55 3.97 3.78
CA ILE A 44 -9.79 4.97 3.02
C ILE A 44 -8.27 4.73 3.09
N VAL A 45 -7.76 4.34 4.25
CA VAL A 45 -6.31 4.17 4.49
C VAL A 45 -5.69 3.17 3.49
N PRO A 46 -6.27 1.98 3.24
CA PRO A 46 -5.75 1.04 2.25
C PRO A 46 -5.67 1.59 0.82
N PHE A 47 -6.59 2.49 0.45
CA PHE A 47 -6.56 3.13 -0.87
C PHE A 47 -5.44 4.17 -0.97
N LEU A 48 -5.23 4.97 0.08
CA LEU A 48 -4.12 5.92 0.12
C LEU A 48 -2.76 5.21 0.02
N ILE A 49 -2.60 4.09 0.72
CA ILE A 49 -1.38 3.27 0.68
C ILE A 49 -1.13 2.69 -0.70
N ALA A 50 -2.18 2.30 -1.42
CA ALA A 50 -2.08 1.75 -2.77
C ALA A 50 -1.72 2.83 -3.81
N ILE A 51 -2.30 4.03 -3.68
CA ILE A 51 -2.26 5.07 -4.72
C ILE A 51 -1.06 6.00 -4.54
N VAL A 52 -0.71 6.39 -3.32
CA VAL A 52 0.32 7.41 -3.04
C VAL A 52 1.72 6.95 -3.48
N PRO A 53 2.21 5.74 -3.10
CA PRO A 53 3.53 5.28 -3.53
C PRO A 53 3.62 5.12 -5.04
N THR A 54 2.56 4.58 -5.66
CA THR A 54 2.44 4.41 -7.11
C THR A 54 2.54 5.76 -7.83
N SER A 55 1.87 6.79 -7.29
CA SER A 55 1.91 8.13 -7.84
C SER A 55 3.29 8.77 -7.70
N ILE A 56 3.92 8.67 -6.53
CA ILE A 56 5.29 9.18 -6.29
C ILE A 56 6.29 8.50 -7.24
N LEU A 57 6.19 7.19 -7.44
CA LEU A 57 7.01 6.43 -8.38
C LEU A 57 6.83 6.89 -9.84
N LEU A 58 5.60 7.25 -10.23
CA LEU A 58 5.32 7.78 -11.57
C LEU A 58 5.81 9.21 -11.74
N PHE A 59 5.77 10.05 -10.69
CA PHE A 59 6.30 11.41 -10.71
C PHE A 59 7.84 11.44 -10.69
N ALA A 60 8.49 10.50 -10.00
CA ALA A 60 9.95 10.40 -9.94
C ALA A 60 10.59 9.84 -11.22
N LYS A 61 9.79 9.29 -12.15
CA LYS A 61 10.29 8.75 -13.43
C LYS A 61 10.54 9.88 -14.43
N SER A 62 11.79 10.00 -14.88
CA SER A 62 12.19 10.91 -15.96
C SER A 62 11.75 10.45 -17.36
N LYS A 63 11.41 9.17 -17.53
CA LYS A 63 10.94 8.60 -18.80
C LYS A 63 9.44 8.34 -18.75
N PRO A 64 8.70 8.66 -19.82
CA PRO A 64 7.27 8.39 -19.89
C PRO A 64 7.01 6.89 -19.76
N VAL A 65 6.26 6.51 -18.73
CA VAL A 65 5.81 5.14 -18.52
C VAL A 65 4.63 4.86 -19.46
N PRO A 66 4.64 3.75 -20.22
CA PRO A 66 3.52 3.39 -21.10
C PRO A 66 2.20 3.34 -20.33
N VAL A 67 1.13 3.87 -20.93
CA VAL A 67 -0.19 3.99 -20.29
C VAL A 67 -0.70 2.65 -19.76
N LYS A 68 -0.53 1.55 -20.53
CA LYS A 68 -0.88 0.20 -20.08
C LYS A 68 -0.18 -0.20 -18.79
N LEU A 69 1.12 0.12 -18.66
CA LEU A 69 1.90 -0.22 -17.46
C LEU A 69 1.53 0.69 -16.28
N LYS A 70 1.23 1.98 -16.52
CA LYS A 70 0.67 2.88 -15.50
C LYS A 70 -0.65 2.33 -14.96
N LEU A 71 -1.53 1.84 -15.83
CA LEU A 71 -2.83 1.28 -15.42
C LEU A 71 -2.64 0.07 -14.50
N TRP A 72 -1.77 -0.87 -14.87
CA TRP A 72 -1.46 -2.04 -14.05
C TRP A 72 -0.85 -1.69 -12.69
N LEU A 73 -0.01 -0.64 -12.64
CA LEU A 73 0.58 -0.13 -11.41
C LEU A 73 -0.47 0.36 -10.41
N TYR A 74 -1.63 0.86 -10.86
CA TYR A 74 -2.74 1.25 -9.99
C TYR A 74 -3.74 0.11 -9.73
N ILE A 75 -4.03 -0.71 -10.75
CA ILE A 75 -5.03 -1.79 -10.66
C ILE A 75 -4.58 -2.89 -9.69
N LEU A 76 -3.31 -3.30 -9.72
CA LEU A 76 -2.83 -4.39 -8.86
C LEU A 76 -2.98 -4.06 -7.36
N PRO A 77 -2.50 -2.90 -6.88
CA PRO A 77 -2.67 -2.51 -5.48
C PRO A 77 -4.14 -2.33 -5.09
N LEU A 78 -4.97 -1.73 -5.96
CA LEU A 78 -6.40 -1.53 -5.72
C LEU A 78 -7.17 -2.85 -5.62
N ALA A 79 -6.91 -3.79 -6.52
CA ALA A 79 -7.55 -5.10 -6.52
C ALA A 79 -7.17 -5.91 -5.26
N PHE A 80 -5.90 -5.85 -4.85
CA PHE A 80 -5.44 -6.50 -3.63
C PHE A 80 -6.10 -5.89 -2.38
N THR A 81 -6.16 -4.55 -2.30
CA THR A 81 -6.87 -3.83 -1.23
C THR A 81 -8.36 -4.20 -1.19
N GLY A 82 -9.04 -4.26 -2.34
CA GLY A 82 -10.45 -4.63 -2.42
C GLY A 82 -10.71 -6.06 -1.95
N LEU A 83 -9.86 -7.02 -2.33
CA LEU A 83 -9.91 -8.41 -1.84
C LEU A 83 -9.72 -8.49 -0.33
N LEU A 84 -8.80 -7.69 0.23
CA LEU A 84 -8.50 -7.67 1.65
C LEU A 84 -9.65 -7.09 2.48
N LEU A 85 -10.30 -6.04 1.97
CA LEU A 85 -11.52 -5.49 2.57
C LEU A 85 -12.68 -6.48 2.49
N LEU A 86 -12.85 -7.18 1.38
CA LEU A 86 -13.88 -8.22 1.24
C LEU A 86 -13.63 -9.36 2.23
N TYR A 87 -12.38 -9.80 2.38
CA TYR A 87 -11.99 -10.81 3.36
C TYR A 87 -12.28 -10.36 4.80
N MET A 88 -11.91 -9.13 5.16
CA MET A 88 -12.23 -8.57 6.49
C MET A 88 -13.74 -8.48 6.74
N LEU A 89 -14.53 -8.08 5.72
CA LEU A 89 -15.98 -8.04 5.81
C LEU A 89 -16.58 -9.44 6.04
N ILE A 90 -16.07 -10.45 5.34
CA ILE A 90 -16.49 -11.85 5.53
C ILE A 90 -16.14 -12.33 6.93
N MET A 91 -14.91 -12.10 7.41
CA MET A 91 -14.49 -12.47 8.76
C MET A 91 -15.35 -11.80 9.84
N LEU A 92 -15.63 -10.50 9.68
CA LEU A 92 -16.48 -9.73 10.60
C LEU A 92 -17.92 -10.27 10.65
N ASN A 93 -18.51 -10.58 9.49
CA ASN A 93 -19.86 -11.14 9.41
C ASN A 93 -19.94 -12.61 9.86
N SER A 94 -18.81 -13.33 9.83
CA SER A 94 -18.75 -14.75 10.23
C SER A 94 -18.48 -14.94 11.73
N GLY A 95 -18.28 -13.85 12.49
CA GLY A 95 -17.97 -13.90 13.92
C GLY A 95 -16.63 -14.57 14.26
N ALA A 96 -15.75 -14.73 13.27
CA ALA A 96 -14.42 -15.29 13.46
C ALA A 96 -13.50 -14.17 13.99
N HIS A 97 -13.40 -14.08 15.32
CA HIS A 97 -12.42 -13.27 16.03
C HIS A 97 -11.07 -13.98 16.15
#